data_AF-A0A6M3IKT5-F1
#
_entry.id   AF-A0A6M3IKT5-F1
#
_cell.length_a   1.000
_cell.length_b   1.000
_cell.length_c   1.000
_cell.angle_alpha   90.00
_cell.angle_beta   90.00
_cell.angle_gamma   90.00
#
_symmetry.space_group_name_H-M   'P 1'
#
loop_
_entity.id
_entity.type
_entity.pdbx_description
1 polymer ?
#
loop_
_entity_poly.entity_id
_entity_poly.type
_entity_poly.pdbx_seq_one_letter_code
_entity_poly.pdbx_strand_id
1 'polypeptide(L)'
;MKLAANITKFTPSFWRKVGAFAVKWIREDTQKGIFQNDMRHDTYRSAQYKKYKQNDMRRFTKGKKLGYGRATQSSRSGGSVQSTVQGTRLKAYAGKSIASNQTSFVNMLLTGDLLKGLKTRTADNSSVTIAYDSADAGKLLGNEKYGRAMRTLRSANIDKVASLVSDFLDGKLKEWCSEPIKYDI
;
A
#
# COMPACT_ATOMS: atom_id res chain seq x y z
N MET A 1 -14.97 43.88 -3.88
CA MET A 1 -15.28 42.43 -4.00
C MET A 1 -14.22 41.79 -4.90
N LYS A 2 -13.16 41.16 -4.36
CA LYS A 2 -12.10 40.52 -5.18
C LYS A 2 -12.51 39.10 -5.59
N LEU A 3 -13.62 38.93 -6.32
CA LEU A 3 -14.17 37.58 -6.52
C LEU A 3 -13.41 36.68 -7.51
N ALA A 4 -12.56 37.23 -8.39
CA ALA A 4 -11.94 36.43 -9.45
C ALA A 4 -10.39 36.50 -9.51
N ALA A 5 -9.78 37.60 -9.07
CA ALA A 5 -8.33 37.81 -9.25
C ALA A 5 -7.45 36.94 -8.34
N ASN A 6 -8.03 36.31 -7.30
CA ASN A 6 -7.34 35.48 -6.31
C ASN A 6 -8.00 34.10 -6.17
N ILE A 7 -8.35 33.41 -7.28
CA ILE A 7 -8.56 31.96 -7.19
C ILE A 7 -7.28 31.39 -6.59
N THR A 8 -7.29 31.01 -5.31
CA THR A 8 -6.10 30.49 -4.62
C THR A 8 -5.56 29.35 -5.44
N LYS A 9 -4.34 29.54 -5.95
CA LYS A 9 -3.53 28.43 -6.43
C LYS A 9 -3.38 27.47 -5.26
N PHE A 10 -3.69 26.20 -5.48
CA PHE A 10 -3.43 25.17 -4.50
C PHE A 10 -1.98 25.28 -4.04
N THR A 11 -1.74 25.23 -2.73
CA THR A 11 -0.37 25.35 -2.22
C THR A 11 0.36 24.02 -2.35
N PRO A 12 1.70 24.01 -2.39
CA PRO A 12 2.46 22.76 -2.35
C PRO A 12 2.16 21.97 -1.07
N SER A 13 1.79 22.64 0.02
CA SER A 13 1.38 22.00 1.28
C SER A 13 0.07 21.22 1.13
N PHE A 14 -0.94 21.81 0.46
CA PHE A 14 -2.18 21.11 0.13
C PHE A 14 -1.90 19.85 -0.69
N TRP A 15 -1.12 19.99 -1.77
CA TRP A 15 -0.76 18.87 -2.63
C TRP A 15 0.04 17.77 -1.92
N ARG A 16 0.94 18.13 -0.99
CA ARG A 16 1.62 17.15 -0.12
C ARG A 16 0.63 16.37 0.75
N LYS A 17 -0.38 17.03 1.30
CA LYS A 17 -1.44 16.39 2.09
C LYS A 17 -2.25 15.41 1.23
N VAL A 18 -2.65 15.81 0.03
CA VAL A 18 -3.31 14.91 -0.95
C VAL A 18 -2.42 13.70 -1.25
N GLY A 19 -1.14 13.92 -1.54
CA GLY A 19 -0.20 12.84 -1.81
C GLY A 19 -0.05 11.85 -0.64
N ALA A 20 0.02 12.35 0.59
CA ALA A 20 0.10 11.52 1.78
C ALA A 20 -1.16 10.63 1.95
N PHE A 21 -2.35 11.17 1.68
CA PHE A 21 -3.59 10.38 1.68
C PHE A 21 -3.61 9.33 0.59
N ALA A 22 -3.22 9.69 -0.65
CA ALA A 22 -3.15 8.73 -1.74
C ALA A 22 -2.18 7.58 -1.44
N VAL A 23 -0.99 7.87 -0.88
CA VAL A 23 -0.04 6.83 -0.41
C VAL A 23 -0.68 5.94 0.66
N LYS A 24 -1.39 6.53 1.63
CA LYS A 24 -2.11 5.77 2.67
C LYS A 24 -3.15 4.83 2.07
N TRP A 25 -3.98 5.32 1.14
CA TRP A 25 -5.02 4.50 0.52
C TRP A 25 -4.46 3.38 -0.35
N ILE A 26 -3.38 3.64 -1.12
CA ILE A 26 -2.69 2.58 -1.87
C ILE A 26 -2.21 1.47 -0.91
N ARG A 27 -1.64 1.84 0.24
CA ARG A 27 -1.20 0.86 1.25
C ARG A 27 -2.39 0.07 1.81
N GLU A 28 -3.50 0.72 2.14
CA GLU A 28 -4.71 0.06 2.62
C GLU A 28 -5.32 -0.90 1.58
N ASP A 29 -5.32 -0.51 0.30
CA ASP A 29 -5.82 -1.35 -0.79
C ASP A 29 -4.98 -2.61 -0.94
N THR A 30 -3.65 -2.46 -0.93
CA THR A 30 -2.76 -3.63 -1.06
C THR A 30 -2.91 -4.61 0.11
N GLN A 31 -3.12 -4.13 1.34
CA GLN A 31 -3.44 -4.99 2.49
C GLN A 31 -4.69 -5.84 2.26
N LYS A 32 -5.66 -5.30 1.53
CA LYS A 32 -6.92 -5.96 1.13
C LYS A 32 -6.80 -6.74 -0.17
N GLY A 33 -5.62 -6.79 -0.80
CA GLY A 33 -5.42 -7.44 -2.09
C GLY A 33 -6.10 -6.73 -3.26
N ILE A 34 -6.25 -5.42 -3.16
CA ILE A 34 -6.79 -4.55 -4.20
C ILE A 34 -5.63 -3.84 -4.88
N PHE A 35 -5.59 -3.91 -6.21
CA PHE A 35 -4.58 -3.26 -7.05
C PHE A 35 -5.08 -1.91 -7.58
N GLN A 36 -4.17 -1.12 -8.14
CA GLN A 36 -4.47 0.25 -8.56
C GLN A 36 -5.16 0.36 -9.93
N ASN A 37 -5.48 -0.79 -10.54
CA ASN A 37 -6.38 -0.94 -11.68
C ASN A 37 -7.71 -1.59 -11.30
N ASP A 38 -8.12 -1.47 -10.02
CA ASP A 38 -9.35 -2.04 -9.45
C ASP A 38 -9.47 -3.57 -9.44
N MET A 39 -8.48 -4.29 -9.96
CA MET A 39 -8.39 -5.75 -9.83
C MET A 39 -8.28 -6.13 -8.34
N ARG A 40 -8.96 -7.21 -7.95
CA ARG A 40 -9.01 -7.69 -6.56
C ARG A 40 -8.65 -9.15 -6.43
N HIS A 41 -8.08 -9.49 -5.29
CA HIS A 41 -7.92 -10.85 -4.78
C HIS A 41 -7.23 -11.82 -5.75
N ASP A 42 -6.30 -11.33 -6.57
CA ASP A 42 -5.53 -12.20 -7.45
C ASP A 42 -4.69 -13.20 -6.62
N THR A 43 -4.48 -14.39 -7.17
CA THR A 43 -3.81 -15.49 -6.47
C THR A 43 -2.37 -15.68 -6.96
N TYR A 44 -1.50 -16.20 -6.09
CA TYR A 44 -0.15 -16.58 -6.52
C TYR A 44 -0.20 -17.75 -7.50
N ARG A 45 0.50 -17.62 -8.64
CA ARG A 45 0.54 -18.64 -9.69
C ARG A 45 1.35 -19.87 -9.31
N SER A 46 2.41 -19.72 -8.50
CA SER A 46 3.25 -20.83 -8.06
C SER A 46 2.78 -21.39 -6.71
N ALA A 47 2.40 -22.67 -6.71
CA ALA A 47 2.07 -23.41 -5.49
C ALA A 47 3.28 -23.53 -4.54
N GLN A 48 4.48 -23.70 -5.09
CA GLN A 48 5.71 -23.72 -4.31
C GLN A 48 5.96 -22.37 -3.62
N TYR A 49 5.78 -21.27 -4.34
CA TYR A 49 5.90 -19.93 -3.77
C TYR A 49 4.88 -19.71 -2.65
N LYS A 50 3.62 -20.14 -2.80
CA LYS A 50 2.61 -20.09 -1.73
C LYS A 50 3.10 -20.80 -0.48
N LYS A 51 3.63 -22.02 -0.62
CA LYS A 51 4.19 -22.78 0.52
C LYS A 51 5.32 -22.00 1.19
N TYR A 52 6.26 -21.46 0.42
CA TYR A 52 7.35 -20.66 0.99
C TYR A 52 6.85 -19.38 1.67
N LYS A 53 5.88 -18.69 1.08
CA LYS A 53 5.30 -17.47 1.67
C LYS A 53 4.61 -17.76 3.00
N GLN A 54 3.84 -18.85 3.08
CA GLN A 54 3.23 -19.32 4.34
C GLN A 54 4.29 -19.63 5.41
N ASN A 55 5.48 -20.05 4.99
CA ASN A 55 6.60 -20.40 5.86
C ASN A 55 7.66 -19.28 5.94
N ASP A 56 7.28 -18.00 5.85
CA ASP A 56 8.18 -16.83 6.01
C ASP A 56 9.44 -16.87 5.13
N MET A 57 9.29 -17.41 3.92
CA MET A 57 10.36 -17.64 2.93
C MET A 57 11.49 -18.55 3.44
N ARG A 58 11.18 -19.50 4.32
CA ARG A 58 12.13 -20.48 4.85
C ARG A 58 12.09 -21.81 4.12
N ARG A 59 13.28 -22.42 3.98
CA ARG A 59 13.44 -23.73 3.36
C ARG A 59 12.68 -24.81 4.15
N PHE A 60 12.17 -25.79 3.43
CA PHE A 60 11.64 -27.01 4.03
C PHE A 60 12.80 -27.99 4.25
N THR A 61 13.07 -28.36 5.49
CA THR A 61 14.06 -29.39 5.83
C THR A 61 13.41 -30.78 5.72
N LYS A 62 14.11 -31.80 5.22
CA LYS A 62 13.58 -33.18 5.12
C LYS A 62 13.11 -33.65 6.51
N GLY A 63 11.85 -34.11 6.61
CA GLY A 63 11.32 -34.78 7.80
C GLY A 63 10.06 -34.20 8.48
N LYS A 64 9.44 -33.09 8.04
CA LYS A 64 8.25 -32.53 8.74
C LYS A 64 7.12 -32.00 7.84
N LYS A 65 5.88 -32.32 8.24
CA LYS A 65 4.59 -31.77 7.76
C LYS A 65 4.57 -30.25 7.87
N LEU A 66 3.97 -29.59 6.87
CA LEU A 66 3.48 -28.21 6.95
C LEU A 66 2.47 -28.14 8.11
N GLY A 67 2.83 -27.47 9.20
CA GLY A 67 1.89 -27.20 10.28
C GLY A 67 0.91 -26.12 9.85
N TYR A 68 -0.34 -26.50 9.59
CA TYR A 68 -1.50 -25.67 9.91
C TYR A 68 -2.58 -26.58 10.50
N GLY A 69 -2.65 -26.59 11.81
CA GLY A 69 -3.77 -27.09 12.60
C GLY A 69 -3.78 -26.24 13.86
N ARG A 70 -4.87 -25.50 14.08
CA ARG A 70 -5.17 -24.87 15.37
C ARG A 70 -5.01 -25.97 16.42
N ALA A 71 -4.14 -25.77 17.41
CA ALA A 71 -3.98 -26.72 18.50
C ALA A 71 -5.31 -26.78 19.26
N THR A 72 -6.18 -27.73 18.93
CA THR A 72 -7.15 -28.24 19.87
C THR A 72 -6.32 -28.90 20.95
N GLN A 73 -6.27 -28.27 22.12
CA GLN A 73 -5.66 -28.83 23.31
C GLN A 73 -6.34 -30.17 23.61
N SER A 74 -5.68 -31.27 23.27
CA SER A 74 -5.91 -32.55 23.94
C SER A 74 -4.55 -33.15 24.31
N SER A 75 -4.13 -32.75 25.51
CA SER A 75 -3.71 -33.65 26.58
C SER A 75 -3.08 -35.00 26.18
N ARG A 76 -1.77 -35.14 26.43
CA ARG A 76 -1.16 -36.07 27.42
C ARG A 76 0.23 -36.55 26.97
N SER A 77 1.07 -36.71 27.99
CA SER A 77 2.31 -37.50 28.05
C SER A 77 3.52 -37.05 27.20
N GLY A 78 4.51 -36.48 27.87
CA GLY A 78 5.87 -37.05 27.88
C GLY A 78 6.66 -37.11 26.57
N GLY A 79 6.37 -36.26 25.59
CA GLY A 79 7.19 -36.13 24.38
C GLY A 79 7.91 -34.79 24.36
N SER A 80 9.23 -34.80 24.18
CA SER A 80 10.03 -33.60 23.90
C SER A 80 9.28 -32.71 22.90
N VAL A 81 9.00 -31.47 23.25
CA VAL A 81 8.40 -30.48 22.34
C VAL A 81 9.34 -30.38 21.14
N GLN A 82 9.01 -31.07 20.06
CA GLN A 82 9.88 -31.19 18.90
C GLN A 82 9.83 -29.85 18.17
N SER A 83 10.62 -28.89 18.64
CA SER A 83 10.80 -27.57 18.05
C SER A 83 10.83 -27.71 16.54
N THR A 84 9.88 -27.06 15.89
CA THR A 84 9.82 -26.90 14.45
C THR A 84 10.99 -26.00 14.08
N VAL A 85 12.16 -26.59 13.87
CA VAL A 85 13.31 -25.87 13.30
C VAL A 85 12.89 -25.46 11.90
N GLN A 86 12.35 -24.25 11.77
CA GLN A 86 12.07 -23.66 10.49
C GLN A 86 13.43 -23.59 9.76
N GLY A 87 13.52 -24.16 8.56
CA GLY A 87 14.78 -24.16 7.82
C GLY A 87 15.35 -22.75 7.62
N THR A 88 16.59 -22.69 7.17
CA THR A 88 17.22 -21.40 6.87
C THR A 88 16.38 -20.62 5.85
N ARG A 89 16.33 -19.30 6.02
CA ARG A 89 15.61 -18.43 5.09
C ARG A 89 16.27 -18.51 3.71
N LEU A 90 15.46 -18.48 2.65
CA LEU A 90 15.95 -18.40 1.28
C LEU A 90 16.92 -17.20 1.14
N LYS A 91 18.01 -17.38 0.39
CA LYS A 91 19.12 -16.41 0.27
C LYS A 91 18.64 -14.98 -0.02
N ALA A 92 17.66 -14.83 -0.92
CA ALA A 92 17.09 -13.52 -1.30
C ALA A 92 16.39 -12.76 -0.15
N TYR A 93 16.05 -13.47 0.93
CA TYR A 93 15.33 -12.96 2.09
C TYR A 93 16.12 -13.08 3.41
N ALA A 94 17.35 -13.61 3.38
CA ALA A 94 18.21 -13.67 4.55
C ALA A 94 18.40 -12.26 5.15
N GLY A 95 18.28 -12.14 6.48
CA GLY A 95 18.34 -10.85 7.19
C GLY A 95 17.14 -9.92 7.00
N LYS A 96 16.14 -10.28 6.17
CA LYS A 96 14.95 -9.45 5.95
C LYS A 96 13.78 -9.87 6.84
N SER A 97 13.03 -8.90 7.35
CA SER A 97 11.76 -9.15 8.00
C SER A 97 10.66 -9.46 6.97
N ILE A 98 9.77 -10.38 7.31
CA ILE A 98 8.58 -10.70 6.52
C ILE A 98 7.42 -9.90 7.11
N ALA A 99 6.87 -8.99 6.32
CA ALA A 99 5.74 -8.14 6.72
C ALA A 99 4.39 -8.86 6.56
N SER A 100 4.31 -9.87 5.68
CA SER A 100 3.10 -10.69 5.53
C SER A 100 3.39 -12.04 4.89
N ASN A 101 2.85 -13.09 5.50
CA ASN A 101 2.80 -14.46 5.00
C ASN A 101 1.43 -14.84 4.40
N GLN A 102 0.51 -13.87 4.24
CA GLN A 102 -0.81 -14.09 3.65
C GLN A 102 -0.71 -14.70 2.25
N THR A 103 -1.51 -15.75 2.00
CA THR A 103 -1.53 -16.49 0.74
C THR A 103 -2.88 -16.65 0.07
N SER A 104 -3.98 -16.31 0.76
CA SER A 104 -5.32 -16.37 0.14
C SER A 104 -5.43 -15.46 -1.08
N PHE A 105 -4.77 -14.30 -1.03
CA PHE A 105 -4.61 -13.37 -2.14
C PHE A 105 -3.24 -12.69 -2.10
N VAL A 106 -2.89 -12.05 -3.21
CA VAL A 106 -1.69 -11.24 -3.35
C VAL A 106 -1.91 -9.87 -2.74
N ASN A 107 -1.09 -9.52 -1.74
CA ASN A 107 -1.24 -8.29 -0.95
C ASN A 107 -0.03 -7.34 -1.01
N MET A 108 0.93 -7.59 -1.92
CA MET A 108 2.14 -6.78 -2.14
C MET A 108 3.09 -6.60 -0.92
N LEU A 109 2.79 -7.26 0.21
CA LEU A 109 3.39 -6.99 1.52
C LEU A 109 4.39 -8.07 1.96
N LEU A 110 5.12 -8.71 1.05
CA LEU A 110 6.03 -9.80 1.46
C LEU A 110 7.08 -9.32 2.48
N THR A 111 8.01 -8.46 2.07
CA THR A 111 8.95 -7.77 2.97
C THR A 111 8.45 -6.37 3.34
N GLY A 112 7.43 -5.89 2.61
CA GLY A 112 6.91 -4.54 2.70
C GLY A 112 7.76 -3.48 2.01
N ASP A 113 8.95 -3.83 1.49
CA ASP A 113 9.92 -2.87 0.95
C ASP A 113 9.31 -1.98 -0.14
N LEU A 114 8.55 -2.59 -1.07
CA LEU A 114 7.89 -1.87 -2.15
C LEU A 114 7.01 -0.73 -1.62
N LEU A 115 6.17 -1.00 -0.61
CA LEU A 115 5.25 0.00 -0.07
C LEU A 115 5.91 0.98 0.90
N LYS A 116 7.01 0.58 1.55
CA LYS A 116 7.87 1.48 2.33
C LYS A 116 8.53 2.51 1.42
N GLY A 117 8.94 2.12 0.22
CA GLY A 117 9.51 3.01 -0.79
C GLY A 117 8.51 3.95 -1.46
N LEU A 118 7.20 3.68 -1.35
CA LEU A 118 6.15 4.54 -1.87
C LEU A 118 5.98 5.79 -0.98
N LYS A 119 6.26 6.96 -1.56
CA LYS A 119 6.15 8.27 -0.88
C LYS A 119 5.90 9.41 -1.85
N THR A 120 5.38 10.51 -1.33
CA THR A 120 5.34 11.80 -2.03
C THR A 120 6.77 12.29 -2.29
N ARG A 121 7.08 12.66 -3.54
CA ARG A 121 8.40 13.13 -3.95
C ARG A 121 8.46 14.64 -4.09
N THR A 122 7.58 15.17 -4.93
CA THR A 122 7.51 16.59 -5.25
C THR A 122 6.06 17.04 -5.17
N ALA A 123 5.87 18.30 -4.82
CA ALA A 123 4.59 18.98 -4.90
C ALA A 123 4.87 20.43 -5.27
N ASP A 124 4.07 20.96 -6.17
CA ASP A 124 4.13 22.35 -6.62
C ASP A 124 2.74 22.99 -6.45
N ASN A 125 2.47 24.11 -7.13
CA ASN A 125 1.21 24.83 -6.97
C ASN A 125 0.04 24.18 -7.75
N SER A 126 0.29 23.10 -8.48
CA SER A 126 -0.65 22.48 -9.42
C SER A 126 -0.75 20.97 -9.29
N SER A 127 0.27 20.30 -8.73
CA SER A 127 0.34 18.85 -8.71
C SER A 127 1.12 18.29 -7.52
N VAL A 128 0.95 16.98 -7.32
CA VAL A 128 1.78 16.15 -6.45
C VAL A 128 2.28 14.93 -7.23
N THR A 129 3.57 14.62 -7.10
CA THR A 129 4.15 13.38 -7.62
C THR A 129 4.38 12.39 -6.48
N ILE A 130 3.82 11.20 -6.63
CA ILE A 130 4.04 10.07 -5.72
C ILE A 130 4.86 9.03 -6.48
N ALA A 131 5.92 8.50 -5.87
CA ALA A 131 6.74 7.50 -6.53
C ALA A 131 7.31 6.47 -5.55
N TYR A 132 7.52 5.27 -6.06
CA TYR A 132 8.33 4.21 -5.44
C TYR A 132 9.82 4.57 -5.48
N ASP A 133 10.65 3.84 -4.74
CA ASP A 133 12.10 3.93 -4.90
C ASP A 133 12.53 3.31 -6.25
N SER A 134 13.52 3.90 -6.91
CA SER A 134 13.98 3.47 -8.25
C SER A 134 14.46 2.01 -8.26
N ALA A 135 15.06 1.55 -7.16
CA ALA A 135 15.47 0.17 -6.96
C ALA A 135 14.31 -0.85 -7.04
N ASP A 136 13.06 -0.40 -6.90
CA ASP A 136 11.87 -1.24 -6.97
C ASP A 136 11.21 -1.30 -8.36
N ALA A 137 11.78 -0.61 -9.36
CA ALA A 137 11.22 -0.60 -10.72
C ALA A 137 10.98 -2.00 -11.29
N GLY A 138 11.95 -2.93 -11.08
CA GLY A 138 11.80 -4.32 -11.51
C GLY A 138 10.64 -5.05 -10.83
N LYS A 139 10.34 -4.72 -9.57
CA LYS A 139 9.20 -5.29 -8.84
C LYS A 139 7.88 -4.78 -9.40
N LEU A 140 7.80 -3.50 -9.76
CA LEU A 140 6.61 -2.90 -10.37
C LEU A 140 6.31 -3.53 -11.73
N LEU A 141 7.31 -3.57 -12.62
CA LEU A 141 7.19 -4.18 -13.95
C LEU A 141 6.86 -5.67 -13.86
N GLY A 142 7.47 -6.39 -12.91
CA GLY A 142 7.15 -7.80 -12.67
C GLY A 142 5.70 -8.02 -12.25
N ASN A 143 5.11 -7.13 -11.45
CA ASN A 143 3.70 -7.23 -11.05
C ASN A 143 2.74 -6.89 -12.19
N GLU A 144 3.09 -5.90 -13.02
CA GLU A 144 2.28 -5.54 -14.19
C GLU A 144 2.18 -6.66 -15.22
N LYS A 145 3.24 -7.47 -15.39
CA LYS A 145 3.17 -8.69 -16.21
C LYS A 145 2.09 -9.68 -15.75
N TYR A 146 1.67 -9.61 -14.49
CA TYR A 146 0.57 -10.39 -13.94
C TYR A 146 -0.75 -9.61 -13.83
N GLY A 147 -0.85 -8.43 -14.45
CA GLY A 147 -2.02 -7.56 -14.40
C GLY A 147 -2.18 -6.79 -13.07
N ARG A 148 -1.17 -6.81 -12.19
CA ARG A 148 -1.21 -6.20 -10.85
C ARG A 148 -0.66 -4.78 -10.90
N ALA A 149 -1.46 -3.84 -11.37
CA ALA A 149 -1.03 -2.45 -11.53
C ALA A 149 -0.83 -1.76 -10.18
N MET A 150 0.29 -1.04 -10.04
CA MET A 150 0.67 -0.33 -8.81
C MET A 150 1.12 1.11 -9.04
N ARG A 151 1.27 1.53 -10.31
CA ARG A 151 1.76 2.86 -10.70
C ARG A 151 0.64 3.86 -10.96
N THR A 152 -0.61 3.42 -10.91
CA THR A 152 -1.81 4.25 -11.06
C THR A 152 -2.47 4.49 -9.71
N LEU A 153 -3.58 5.23 -9.72
CA LEU A 153 -4.50 5.32 -8.60
C LEU A 153 -5.83 4.71 -9.05
N ARG A 154 -6.42 3.82 -8.25
CA ARG A 154 -7.71 3.21 -8.60
C ARG A 154 -8.86 4.22 -8.54
N SER A 155 -9.95 3.90 -9.24
CA SER A 155 -11.16 4.75 -9.34
C SER A 155 -11.62 5.32 -7.99
N ALA A 156 -11.92 4.46 -7.01
CA ALA A 156 -12.45 4.95 -5.72
C ALA A 156 -11.46 5.81 -4.91
N ASN A 157 -10.16 5.76 -5.21
CA ASN A 157 -9.20 6.67 -4.58
C ASN A 157 -9.05 7.96 -5.38
N ILE A 158 -9.24 7.93 -6.71
CA ILE A 158 -9.37 9.14 -7.53
C ILE A 158 -10.57 9.96 -7.03
N ASP A 159 -11.71 9.31 -6.77
CA ASP A 159 -12.90 9.98 -6.23
C ASP A 159 -12.62 10.67 -4.90
N LYS A 160 -11.90 10.00 -3.98
CA LYS A 160 -11.49 10.61 -2.72
C LYS A 160 -10.53 11.79 -2.90
N VAL A 161 -9.62 11.73 -3.87
CA VAL A 161 -8.77 12.88 -4.20
C VAL A 161 -9.64 14.03 -4.71
N ALA A 162 -10.59 13.76 -5.60
CA ALA A 162 -11.51 14.77 -6.11
C ALA A 162 -12.31 15.41 -4.97
N SER A 163 -12.86 14.62 -4.04
CA SER A 163 -13.55 15.15 -2.85
C SER A 163 -12.65 16.06 -2.00
N LEU A 164 -11.40 15.67 -1.73
CA LEU A 164 -10.47 16.52 -0.98
C LEU A 164 -10.20 17.87 -1.66
N VAL A 165 -10.14 17.88 -2.99
CA VAL A 165 -9.95 19.10 -3.78
C VAL A 165 -11.22 19.96 -3.74
N SER A 166 -12.39 19.37 -3.95
CA SER A 166 -13.68 20.06 -3.86
C SER A 166 -13.92 20.66 -2.48
N ASP A 167 -13.72 19.89 -1.41
CA ASP A 167 -13.91 20.36 -0.02
C ASP A 167 -13.00 21.56 0.31
N PHE A 168 -11.77 21.55 -0.21
CA PHE A 168 -10.84 22.66 -0.03
C PHE A 168 -11.32 23.92 -0.76
N LEU A 169 -11.77 23.77 -2.01
CA LEU A 169 -12.30 24.88 -2.80
C LEU A 169 -13.56 25.45 -2.16
N ASP A 170 -14.49 24.60 -1.72
CA ASP A 170 -15.72 25.01 -1.05
C ASP A 170 -15.43 25.80 0.24
N GLY A 171 -14.45 25.36 1.03
CA GLY A 171 -13.99 26.08 2.21
C GLY A 171 -13.47 27.48 1.87
N LYS A 172 -12.65 27.60 0.81
CA LYS A 172 -12.11 28.88 0.34
C LYS A 172 -13.16 29.79 -0.26
N LEU A 173 -14.11 29.26 -1.03
CA LEU A 173 -15.22 30.01 -1.58
C LEU A 173 -16.07 30.63 -0.47
N LYS A 174 -16.40 29.86 0.57
CA LYS A 174 -17.15 30.37 1.73
C LYS A 174 -16.40 31.47 2.47
N GLU A 175 -15.08 31.32 2.67
CA GLU A 175 -14.22 32.33 3.27
C GLU A 175 -14.28 33.64 2.46
N TRP A 176 -14.09 33.58 1.14
CA TRP A 176 -14.12 34.77 0.27
C TRP A 176 -15.49 35.45 0.21
N CYS A 177 -16.56 34.66 0.12
CA CYS A 177 -17.92 35.21 0.11
C CYS A 177 -18.32 35.82 1.46
N SER A 178 -17.63 35.49 2.55
CA SER A 178 -17.86 36.08 3.87
C SER A 178 -17.11 37.39 4.10
N GLU A 179 -16.15 37.76 3.23
CA GLU A 179 -15.43 39.02 3.37
C GLU A 179 -16.35 40.22 3.11
N PRO A 180 -16.32 41.26 3.96
CA PRO A 180 -17.15 42.44 3.78
C PRO A 180 -16.82 43.14 2.47
N ILE A 181 -17.88 43.59 1.78
CA ILE A 181 -17.75 44.38 0.56
C ILE A 181 -17.10 45.71 0.94
N LYS A 182 -15.86 45.92 0.50
CA LYS A 182 -15.22 47.23 0.54
C LYS A 182 -15.96 48.16 -0.41
N TYR A 183 -16.58 49.20 0.14
CA TYR A 183 -17.08 50.35 -0.61
C TYR A 183 -15.97 51.40 -0.64
N ASP A 184 -15.70 51.98 -1.81
CA ASP A 184 -15.03 53.29 -1.88
C ASP A 184 -16.14 54.32 -1.65
N ILE A 185 -16.20 54.86 -0.42
CA ILE A 185 -17.05 55.99 -0.05
C ILE A 185 -16.14 57.12 0.39
#